data_AF-A0A9D4VVL8-F1
#
_entry.id   AF-A0A9D4VVL8-F1
#
_cell.length_a   1.000
_cell.length_b   1.000
_cell.length_c   1.000
_cell.angle_alpha   90.00
_cell.angle_beta   90.00
_cell.angle_gamma   90.00
#
_symmetry.space_group_name_H-M   'P 1'
#
loop_
_entity.id
_entity.type
_entity.pdbx_description
1 polymer ?
#
loop_
_entity_poly.entity_id
_entity_poly.type
_entity_poly.pdbx_seq_one_letter_code
_entity_poly.pdbx_strand_id
1 'polypeptide(L)'
;MWTKEKAGEAEERSSLSFNQKTHPSIEMLQSIQQMTSKQGVYVYPTLDGFNMNVFGSGEDAHEVQSADRRLDLNLNFQKGKDHADDSLHRYEVFINPSISDVLCTTTVEGLAMGKFVVYVDHPSNEFFSSFPNCLIYQTPEDFVEKVKEALENEPYPLTPEQRYKLSWEAATQRFMEYSDLDQIHSIIRRTLKS
;
A
#
# COMPACT_ATOMS: atom_id res chain seq x y z
N MET A 1 -29.70 29.40 -19.60
CA MET A 1 -30.26 29.37 -20.97
C MET A 1 -29.26 28.55 -21.77
N TRP A 2 -29.50 27.32 -22.23
CA TRP A 2 -30.66 26.40 -22.32
C TRP A 2 -30.28 25.05 -21.61
N THR A 3 -31.08 24.02 -21.33
CA THR A 3 -32.55 23.74 -21.24
C THR A 3 -32.74 22.49 -20.33
N LYS A 4 -33.94 21.88 -20.27
CA LYS A 4 -34.19 20.48 -19.86
C LYS A 4 -34.95 19.76 -20.97
N GLU A 5 -34.65 18.49 -21.24
CA GLU A 5 -35.60 17.53 -21.80
C GLU A 5 -35.62 16.24 -20.95
N LYS A 6 -36.68 15.44 -21.10
CA LYS A 6 -37.02 14.33 -20.18
C LYS A 6 -36.77 12.95 -20.79
N ALA A 7 -36.27 12.06 -19.94
CA ALA A 7 -36.56 10.64 -19.81
C ALA A 7 -37.04 9.84 -21.04
N GLY A 8 -36.22 8.86 -21.44
CA GLY A 8 -36.66 7.58 -22.01
C GLY A 8 -35.98 6.45 -21.23
N GLU A 9 -36.71 5.39 -20.91
CA GLU A 9 -36.18 4.21 -20.20
C GLU A 9 -35.46 3.28 -21.16
N ALA A 10 -34.28 2.80 -20.76
CA ALA A 10 -33.69 1.57 -21.27
C ALA A 10 -32.80 0.97 -20.16
N GLU A 11 -33.05 -0.29 -19.79
CA GLU A 11 -32.10 -1.04 -18.96
C GLU A 11 -30.84 -1.29 -19.77
N GLU A 12 -29.72 -0.71 -19.35
CA GLU A 12 -28.41 -1.17 -19.76
C GLU A 12 -27.62 -1.53 -18.50
N ARG A 13 -27.39 -2.82 -18.30
CA ARG A 13 -26.44 -3.30 -17.30
C ARG A 13 -25.07 -2.77 -17.69
N SER A 14 -24.66 -1.67 -17.06
CA SER A 14 -23.32 -1.11 -17.25
C SER A 14 -22.28 -2.17 -16.87
N SER A 15 -21.71 -2.78 -17.91
CA SER A 15 -20.39 -3.36 -17.82
C SER A 15 -19.45 -2.24 -17.41
N LEU A 16 -18.86 -2.38 -16.22
CA LEU A 16 -17.83 -1.46 -15.74
C LEU A 16 -16.67 -1.48 -16.74
N SER A 17 -16.62 -0.47 -17.62
CA SER A 17 -15.47 -0.24 -18.46
C SER A 17 -14.32 0.20 -17.57
N PHE A 18 -13.27 -0.63 -17.52
CA PHE A 18 -12.09 -0.38 -16.71
C PHE A 18 -11.33 0.81 -17.31
N ASN A 19 -11.63 2.00 -16.83
CA ASN A 19 -11.19 3.26 -17.42
C ASN A 19 -9.81 3.61 -16.86
N GLN A 20 -8.82 3.78 -17.73
CA GLN A 20 -7.44 4.05 -17.31
C GLN A 20 -7.35 5.34 -16.47
N LYS A 21 -6.57 5.29 -15.38
CA LYS A 21 -6.37 6.31 -14.32
C LYS A 21 -7.34 6.26 -13.11
N THR A 22 -7.62 5.08 -12.58
CA THR A 22 -8.04 4.92 -11.19
C THR A 22 -6.85 5.10 -10.24
N HIS A 23 -7.03 5.80 -9.10
CA HIS A 23 -5.99 5.93 -8.08
C HIS A 23 -5.76 4.56 -7.38
N PRO A 24 -4.53 4.12 -7.07
CA PRO A 24 -4.27 2.77 -6.55
C PRO A 24 -5.06 2.41 -5.29
N SER A 25 -5.24 3.37 -4.36
CA SER A 25 -6.11 3.17 -3.19
C SER A 25 -7.58 2.88 -3.56
N ILE A 26 -8.10 3.43 -4.66
CA ILE A 26 -9.47 3.19 -5.12
C ILE A 26 -9.59 1.79 -5.74
N GLU A 27 -8.56 1.31 -6.44
CA GLU A 27 -8.50 -0.07 -6.94
C GLU A 27 -8.46 -1.08 -5.77
N MET A 28 -7.69 -0.77 -4.72
CA MET A 28 -7.73 -1.52 -3.45
C MET A 28 -9.14 -1.49 -2.80
N LEU A 29 -9.84 -0.36 -2.79
CA LEU A 29 -11.22 -0.31 -2.26
C LEU A 29 -12.21 -1.12 -3.11
N GLN A 30 -12.09 -1.07 -4.44
CA GLN A 30 -12.89 -1.91 -5.34
C GLN A 30 -12.61 -3.41 -5.10
N SER A 31 -11.37 -3.76 -4.76
CA SER A 31 -10.97 -5.13 -4.41
C SER A 31 -11.69 -5.62 -3.16
N ILE A 32 -11.72 -4.79 -2.10
CA ILE A 32 -12.45 -5.08 -0.86
C ILE A 32 -13.96 -5.27 -1.17
N GLN A 33 -14.58 -4.37 -1.94
CA GLN A 33 -16.00 -4.45 -2.26
C GLN A 33 -16.38 -5.73 -3.02
N GLN A 34 -15.61 -6.10 -4.04
CA GLN A 34 -15.92 -7.28 -4.85
C GLN A 34 -15.93 -8.55 -3.99
N MET A 35 -15.11 -8.60 -2.95
CA MET A 35 -15.00 -9.76 -2.06
C MET A 35 -16.05 -9.77 -0.94
N THR A 36 -16.52 -8.61 -0.45
CA THR A 36 -17.70 -8.57 0.45
C THR A 36 -19.01 -8.86 -0.29
N SER A 37 -19.07 -8.59 -1.61
CA SER A 37 -20.28 -8.74 -2.42
C SER A 37 -20.47 -10.13 -3.08
N LYS A 38 -19.40 -10.94 -3.21
CA LYS A 38 -19.41 -12.23 -3.92
C LYS A 38 -20.01 -13.38 -3.09
N GLN A 39 -21.30 -13.29 -2.74
CA GLN A 39 -22.07 -14.43 -2.24
C GLN A 39 -22.55 -15.33 -3.39
N GLY A 40 -21.61 -16.05 -4.02
CA GLY A 40 -21.94 -17.01 -5.08
C GLY A 40 -20.75 -17.66 -5.79
N VAL A 41 -20.78 -18.99 -5.85
CA VAL A 41 -19.97 -19.89 -6.72
C VAL A 41 -18.50 -20.11 -6.33
N TYR A 42 -17.79 -19.15 -5.72
CA TYR A 42 -16.54 -19.42 -5.00
C TYR A 42 -16.59 -18.84 -3.59
N VAL A 43 -16.53 -19.72 -2.58
CA VAL A 43 -16.51 -19.33 -1.16
C VAL A 43 -15.07 -18.96 -0.78
N TYR A 44 -14.63 -17.79 -1.22
CA TYR A 44 -13.55 -17.10 -0.52
C TYR A 44 -14.12 -16.60 0.81
N PRO A 45 -13.39 -16.69 1.94
CA PRO A 45 -13.86 -16.08 3.17
C PRO A 45 -14.10 -14.59 2.92
N THR A 46 -15.29 -14.09 3.25
CA THR A 46 -15.60 -12.67 3.23
C THR A 46 -14.74 -11.96 4.29
N LEU A 47 -14.38 -10.70 4.05
CA LEU A 47 -13.80 -9.83 5.08
C LEU A 47 -14.91 -9.28 6.01
N ASP A 48 -15.77 -10.17 6.50
CA ASP A 48 -16.93 -9.80 7.32
C ASP A 48 -16.47 -9.22 8.66
N GLY A 49 -16.90 -8.00 8.96
CA GLY A 49 -16.45 -7.26 10.14
C GLY A 49 -15.06 -6.64 10.03
N PHE A 50 -14.44 -6.64 8.84
CA PHE A 50 -13.16 -5.95 8.61
C PHE A 50 -13.29 -4.45 8.89
N ASN A 51 -12.40 -3.95 9.75
CA ASN A 51 -12.33 -2.55 10.17
C ASN A 51 -10.93 -2.03 9.83
N MET A 52 -10.80 -1.23 8.76
CA MET A 52 -9.53 -0.60 8.41
C MET A 52 -9.53 0.87 8.80
N ASN A 53 -8.48 1.32 9.48
CA ASN A 53 -8.29 2.72 9.83
C ASN A 53 -7.34 3.36 8.80
N VAL A 54 -7.81 4.39 8.11
CA VAL A 54 -7.04 5.09 7.06
C VAL A 54 -6.54 6.40 7.63
N PHE A 55 -5.22 6.51 7.84
CA PHE A 55 -4.59 7.70 8.41
C PHE A 55 -4.08 8.65 7.34
N GLY A 56 -4.32 9.95 7.52
CA GLY A 56 -3.67 11.01 6.75
C GLY A 56 -4.63 11.98 6.08
N SER A 57 -4.10 12.74 5.12
CA SER A 57 -4.82 13.72 4.33
C SER A 57 -4.04 13.97 3.03
N GLY A 58 -4.74 14.22 1.93
CA GLY A 58 -4.15 14.50 0.63
C GLY A 58 -5.21 15.03 -0.33
N GLU A 59 -4.80 15.35 -1.56
CA GLU A 59 -5.70 15.83 -2.61
C GLU A 59 -6.80 14.81 -2.95
N ASP A 60 -6.45 13.53 -3.01
CA ASP A 60 -7.39 12.43 -3.33
C ASP A 60 -8.29 12.01 -2.15
N ALA A 61 -8.13 12.59 -0.96
CA ALA A 61 -8.86 12.16 0.24
C ALA A 61 -10.39 12.24 0.07
N HIS A 62 -10.89 13.24 -0.68
CA HIS A 62 -12.30 13.34 -1.00
C HIS A 62 -12.78 12.23 -1.94
N GLU A 63 -11.96 11.81 -2.90
CA GLU A 63 -12.30 10.75 -3.84
C GLU A 63 -12.29 9.38 -3.14
N VAL A 64 -11.26 9.09 -2.33
CA VAL A 64 -11.18 7.84 -1.55
C VAL A 64 -12.36 7.72 -0.57
N GLN A 65 -12.73 8.78 0.14
CA GLN A 65 -13.92 8.80 1.01
C GLN A 65 -15.24 8.69 0.22
N SER A 66 -15.28 9.14 -1.03
CA SER A 66 -16.46 8.99 -1.89
C SER A 66 -16.56 7.59 -2.48
N ALA A 67 -15.43 6.95 -2.76
CA ALA A 67 -15.36 5.55 -3.14
C ALA A 67 -15.82 4.66 -1.98
N ASP A 68 -15.29 4.82 -0.77
CA ASP A 68 -15.73 4.15 0.47
C ASP A 68 -17.27 4.14 0.62
N ARG A 69 -17.90 5.33 0.64
CA ARG A 69 -19.37 5.47 0.71
C ARG A 69 -20.14 4.83 -0.45
N ARG A 70 -19.59 4.86 -1.67
CA ARG A 70 -20.22 4.27 -2.87
C ARG A 70 -20.12 2.74 -2.86
N LEU A 71 -19.08 2.21 -2.23
CA LEU A 71 -18.75 0.80 -2.17
C LEU A 71 -19.30 0.12 -0.89
N ASP A 72 -19.95 0.89 0.00
CA ASP A 72 -20.48 0.43 1.30
C ASP A 72 -19.42 -0.28 2.16
N LEU A 73 -18.23 0.34 2.25
CA LEU A 73 -17.12 -0.16 3.04
C LEU A 73 -17.13 0.42 4.47
N ASN A 74 -16.47 -0.29 5.36
CA ASN A 74 -16.36 0.06 6.78
C ASN A 74 -14.97 0.66 7.09
N LEU A 75 -14.61 1.75 6.40
CA LEU A 75 -13.34 2.44 6.63
C LEU A 75 -13.48 3.57 7.66
N ASN A 76 -12.56 3.60 8.61
CA ASN A 76 -12.48 4.66 9.60
C ASN A 76 -11.37 5.66 9.24
N PHE A 77 -11.75 6.79 8.63
CA PHE A 77 -10.79 7.84 8.26
C PHE A 77 -10.32 8.63 9.49
N GLN A 78 -9.01 8.65 9.69
CA GLN A 78 -8.32 9.26 10.82
C GLN A 78 -7.39 10.38 10.34
N LYS A 79 -7.23 11.42 11.15
CA LYS A 79 -6.24 12.48 10.87
C LYS A 79 -4.82 11.90 10.87
N GLY A 80 -3.89 12.58 10.18
CA GLY A 80 -2.47 12.28 10.27
C GLY A 80 -2.01 12.19 11.73
N LYS A 81 -1.12 11.24 12.01
CA LYS A 81 -0.75 10.80 13.35
C LYS A 81 0.76 10.63 13.45
N ASP A 82 1.32 10.92 14.62
CA ASP A 82 2.75 10.74 14.86
C ASP A 82 3.10 9.23 14.92
N HIS A 83 4.21 8.84 14.32
CA HIS A 83 4.61 7.42 14.22
C HIS A 83 5.02 6.83 15.59
N ALA A 84 5.36 7.67 16.57
CA ALA A 84 5.68 7.25 17.93
C ALA A 84 4.46 7.23 18.88
N ASP A 85 3.23 7.43 18.37
CA ASP A 85 2.03 7.33 19.20
C ASP A 85 1.67 5.86 19.51
N ASP A 86 1.64 5.53 20.81
CA ASP A 86 1.38 4.19 21.34
C ASP A 86 0.13 3.49 20.72
N SER A 87 -0.90 4.25 20.32
CA SER A 87 -2.12 3.66 19.73
C SER A 87 -1.93 3.07 18.33
N LEU A 88 -0.76 3.28 17.69
CA LEU A 88 -0.35 2.61 16.46
C LEU A 88 0.20 1.19 16.72
N HIS A 89 0.61 0.87 17.95
CA HIS A 89 1.09 -0.48 18.29
C HIS A 89 -0.02 -1.53 18.18
N ARG A 90 -1.29 -1.15 18.39
CA ARG A 90 -2.45 -2.06 18.36
C ARG A 90 -2.85 -2.59 16.97
N TYR A 91 -2.22 -2.10 15.89
CA TYR A 91 -2.49 -2.59 14.54
C TYR A 91 -1.53 -3.73 14.19
N GLU A 92 -2.06 -4.88 13.77
CA GLU A 92 -1.27 -6.07 13.41
C GLU A 92 -0.75 -5.99 11.96
N VAL A 93 -1.54 -5.39 11.07
CA VAL A 93 -1.28 -5.32 9.62
C VAL A 93 -1.18 -3.86 9.16
N PHE A 94 -0.14 -3.56 8.38
CA PHE A 94 0.01 -2.33 7.61
C PHE A 94 -0.20 -2.63 6.12
N ILE A 95 -0.85 -1.72 5.38
CA ILE A 95 -1.20 -1.92 3.97
C ILE A 95 -0.61 -0.77 3.15
N ASN A 96 0.18 -1.10 2.11
CA ASN A 96 0.72 -0.13 1.16
C ASN A 96 0.28 -0.46 -0.28
N PRO A 97 -0.75 0.21 -0.83
CA PRO A 97 -1.17 0.05 -2.22
C PRO A 97 -0.38 0.92 -3.20
N SER A 98 0.70 1.61 -2.78
CA SER A 98 1.45 2.53 -3.64
C SER A 98 2.28 1.80 -4.70
N ILE A 99 2.17 2.30 -5.93
CA ILE A 99 3.01 1.95 -7.09
C ILE A 99 3.99 3.08 -7.47
N SER A 100 4.05 4.16 -6.70
CA SER A 100 4.80 5.38 -7.05
C SER A 100 5.88 5.78 -6.05
N ASP A 101 6.01 5.06 -4.95
CA ASP A 101 7.03 5.34 -3.94
C ASP A 101 8.44 5.06 -4.49
N VAL A 102 9.45 5.82 -4.08
CA VAL A 102 10.85 5.47 -4.37
C VAL A 102 11.38 4.47 -3.32
N LEU A 103 11.03 4.72 -2.06
CA LEU A 103 11.11 3.74 -0.96
C LEU A 103 10.15 4.22 0.14
N CYS A 104 9.17 3.38 0.49
CA CYS A 104 8.09 3.76 1.41
C CYS A 104 8.56 3.74 2.87
N THR A 105 8.75 4.90 3.51
CA THR A 105 9.23 4.97 4.90
C THR A 105 8.22 4.39 5.90
N THR A 106 6.92 4.58 5.68
CA THR A 106 5.87 4.00 6.53
C THR A 106 5.82 2.47 6.43
N THR A 107 6.25 1.89 5.32
CA THR A 107 6.45 0.43 5.20
C THR A 107 7.64 -0.04 6.04
N VAL A 108 8.76 0.70 6.04
CA VAL A 108 9.91 0.44 6.93
C VAL A 108 9.50 0.53 8.40
N GLU A 109 8.72 1.56 8.76
CA GLU A 109 8.18 1.76 10.11
C GLU A 109 7.26 0.61 10.53
N GLY A 110 6.34 0.17 9.67
CA GLY A 110 5.48 -0.99 9.92
C GLY A 110 6.27 -2.27 10.23
N LEU A 111 7.30 -2.57 9.42
CA LEU A 111 8.21 -3.69 9.67
C LEU A 111 8.99 -3.52 10.99
N ALA A 112 9.50 -2.31 11.27
CA ALA A 112 10.25 -2.03 12.49
C ALA A 112 9.39 -2.13 13.77
N MET A 113 8.09 -1.83 13.66
CA MET A 113 7.10 -2.08 14.70
C MET A 113 6.68 -3.56 14.83
N GLY A 114 7.25 -4.45 14.02
CA GLY A 114 6.96 -5.89 14.05
C GLY A 114 5.60 -6.26 13.48
N LYS A 115 5.09 -5.51 12.49
CA LYS A 115 3.80 -5.78 11.83
C LYS A 115 3.97 -6.64 10.59
N PHE A 116 2.87 -7.25 10.13
CA PHE A 116 2.77 -7.66 8.72
C PHE A 116 2.61 -6.42 7.84
N VAL A 117 3.17 -6.48 6.63
CA VAL A 117 2.97 -5.50 5.57
C VAL A 117 2.34 -6.23 4.38
N VAL A 118 1.20 -5.75 3.90
CA VAL A 118 0.62 -6.18 2.63
C VAL A 118 0.85 -5.10 1.58
N TYR A 119 1.52 -5.41 0.46
CA TYR A 119 1.83 -4.42 -0.58
C TYR A 119 1.69 -4.96 -2.01
N VAL A 120 1.46 -4.05 -2.97
CA VAL A 120 1.27 -4.36 -4.39
C VAL A 120 2.59 -4.70 -5.10
N ASP A 121 2.60 -5.79 -5.88
CA ASP A 121 3.74 -6.19 -6.70
C ASP A 121 4.08 -5.12 -7.74
N HIS A 122 5.15 -4.37 -7.46
CA HIS A 122 5.61 -3.26 -8.29
C HIS A 122 7.10 -3.01 -8.02
N PRO A 123 7.93 -2.62 -9.02
CA PRO A 123 9.37 -2.39 -8.83
C PRO A 123 9.73 -1.38 -7.73
N SER A 124 8.86 -0.41 -7.41
CA SER A 124 9.01 0.49 -6.25
C SER A 124 9.18 -0.24 -4.91
N ASN A 125 8.59 -1.43 -4.81
CA ASN A 125 8.47 -2.19 -3.57
C ASN A 125 9.46 -3.37 -3.51
N GLU A 126 10.32 -3.55 -4.52
CA GLU A 126 11.25 -4.69 -4.65
C GLU A 126 12.15 -4.87 -3.41
N PHE A 127 12.59 -3.77 -2.79
CA PHE A 127 13.39 -3.78 -1.56
C PHE A 127 12.77 -4.61 -0.43
N PHE A 128 11.43 -4.61 -0.33
CA PHE A 128 10.69 -5.26 0.75
C PHE A 128 10.49 -6.76 0.52
N SER A 129 10.74 -7.29 -0.68
CA SER A 129 10.57 -8.71 -1.02
C SER A 129 11.45 -9.67 -0.21
N SER A 130 12.52 -9.16 0.41
CA SER A 130 13.44 -9.94 1.26
C SER A 130 13.00 -10.09 2.73
N PHE A 131 11.84 -9.54 3.10
CA PHE A 131 11.29 -9.62 4.46
C PHE A 131 10.12 -10.62 4.51
N PRO A 132 10.12 -11.64 5.39
CA PRO A 132 9.07 -12.65 5.44
C PRO A 132 7.73 -12.11 5.96
N ASN A 133 7.74 -10.93 6.61
CA ASN A 133 6.53 -10.24 7.06
C ASN A 133 5.94 -9.35 5.94
N CYS A 134 6.52 -9.35 4.75
CA CYS A 134 5.99 -8.65 3.59
C CYS A 134 5.24 -9.63 2.68
N LEU A 135 3.92 -9.50 2.67
CA LEU A 135 3.03 -10.26 1.81
C LEU A 135 2.73 -9.44 0.55
N ILE A 136 3.25 -9.92 -0.58
CA ILE A 136 3.08 -9.29 -1.88
C ILE A 136 1.74 -9.74 -2.46
N TYR A 137 0.97 -8.81 -3.04
CA TYR A 137 -0.24 -9.13 -3.81
C TYR A 137 -0.15 -8.60 -5.25
N GLN A 138 -0.70 -9.37 -6.20
CA GLN A 138 -0.82 -8.99 -7.62
C GLN A 138 -2.26 -8.67 -8.04
N THR A 139 -3.27 -9.20 -7.36
CA THR A 139 -4.69 -9.08 -7.75
C THR A 139 -5.59 -8.68 -6.58
N PRO A 140 -6.82 -8.20 -6.86
CA PRO A 140 -7.86 -7.97 -5.85
C PRO A 140 -8.12 -9.18 -4.92
N GLU A 141 -8.15 -10.38 -5.48
CA GLU A 141 -8.36 -11.63 -4.75
C GLU A 141 -7.16 -11.96 -3.84
N ASP A 142 -5.95 -11.88 -4.39
CA ASP A 142 -4.67 -12.14 -3.69
C ASP A 142 -4.47 -11.15 -2.52
N PHE A 143 -4.81 -9.87 -2.70
CA PHE A 143 -4.81 -8.88 -1.61
C PHE A 143 -5.63 -9.36 -0.40
N VAL A 144 -6.83 -9.90 -0.63
CA VAL A 144 -7.71 -10.38 0.45
C VAL A 144 -7.20 -11.68 1.06
N GLU A 145 -6.54 -12.55 0.29
CA GLU A 145 -5.83 -13.72 0.83
C GLU A 145 -4.66 -13.29 1.72
N LYS A 146 -3.86 -12.29 1.30
CA LYS A 146 -2.73 -11.75 2.08
C LYS A 146 -3.16 -11.02 3.35
N VAL A 147 -4.25 -10.26 3.30
CA VAL A 147 -4.80 -9.62 4.51
C VAL A 147 -5.27 -10.67 5.53
N LYS A 148 -5.86 -11.80 5.11
CA LYS A 148 -6.22 -12.89 6.05
C LYS A 148 -5.00 -13.64 6.56
N GLU A 149 -4.06 -13.98 5.69
CA GLU A 149 -2.78 -14.60 6.06
C GLU A 149 -2.09 -13.78 7.16
N ALA A 150 -2.12 -12.44 7.05
CA ALA A 150 -1.59 -11.52 8.06
C ALA A 150 -2.42 -11.39 9.36
N LEU A 151 -3.74 -11.64 9.32
CA LEU A 151 -4.63 -11.58 10.48
C LEU A 151 -4.77 -12.92 11.23
N GLU A 152 -4.46 -14.04 10.56
CA GLU A 152 -4.52 -15.39 11.13
C GLU A 152 -3.18 -15.87 11.70
N ASN A 153 -2.10 -15.09 11.52
CA ASN A 153 -0.73 -15.42 11.93
C ASN A 153 -0.07 -14.28 12.70
N GLU A 154 1.05 -14.59 13.37
CA GLU A 154 1.90 -13.61 14.04
C GLU A 154 3.12 -13.24 13.17
N PRO A 155 3.51 -11.96 13.06
CA PRO A 155 4.71 -11.54 12.35
C PRO A 155 5.99 -12.17 12.93
N TYR A 156 6.90 -12.60 12.06
CA TYR A 156 8.20 -13.13 12.50
C TYR A 156 9.05 -12.01 13.12
N PRO A 157 9.73 -12.25 14.26
CA PRO A 157 10.69 -11.29 14.80
C PRO A 157 11.81 -11.04 13.78
N LEU A 158 12.03 -9.77 13.41
CA LEU A 158 13.08 -9.40 12.45
C LEU A 158 14.44 -9.96 12.87
N THR A 159 15.15 -10.61 11.95
CA THR A 159 16.51 -11.08 12.19
C THR A 159 17.48 -9.91 12.39
N PRO A 160 18.68 -10.12 12.99
CA PRO A 160 19.69 -9.06 13.07
C PRO A 160 20.05 -8.44 11.71
N GLU A 161 20.10 -9.25 10.65
CA GLU A 161 20.33 -8.80 9.27
C GLU A 161 19.18 -7.93 8.74
N GLN A 162 17.93 -8.33 8.97
CA GLN A 162 16.75 -7.56 8.57
C GLN A 162 16.67 -6.22 9.32
N ARG A 163 16.95 -6.20 10.63
CA ARG A 163 17.05 -4.95 11.40
C ARG A 163 18.18 -4.06 10.89
N TYR A 164 19.32 -4.64 10.49
CA TYR A 164 20.39 -3.88 9.86
C TYR A 164 19.94 -3.28 8.52
N LYS A 165 19.28 -4.05 7.63
CA LYS A 165 18.75 -3.55 6.34
C LYS A 165 17.79 -2.37 6.48
N LEU A 166 17.00 -2.31 7.55
CA LEU A 166 16.10 -1.20 7.87
C LEU A 166 16.78 -0.02 8.60
N SER A 167 18.05 -0.14 8.99
CA SER A 167 18.75 0.88 9.76
C SER A 167 19.21 2.08 8.92
N TRP A 168 19.40 3.23 9.60
CA TRP A 168 20.06 4.42 9.04
C TRP A 168 21.47 4.15 8.52
N GLU A 169 22.20 3.21 9.12
CA GLU A 169 23.54 2.80 8.70
C GLU A 169 23.49 2.12 7.32
N ALA A 170 22.63 1.12 7.14
CA ALA A 170 22.45 0.45 5.84
C ALA A 170 21.78 1.35 4.77
N ALA A 171 20.96 2.32 5.17
CA ALA A 171 20.45 3.34 4.25
C ALA A 171 21.58 4.27 3.76
N THR A 172 22.46 4.69 4.68
CA THR A 172 23.64 5.51 4.37
C THR A 172 24.66 4.76 3.52
N GLN A 173 24.91 3.47 3.82
CA GLN A 173 25.78 2.62 3.01
C GLN A 173 25.28 2.53 1.57
N ARG A 174 23.99 2.22 1.36
CA ARG A 174 23.37 2.23 0.03
C ARG A 174 23.49 3.58 -0.68
N PHE A 175 23.24 4.69 0.03
CA PHE A 175 23.41 6.03 -0.53
C PHE A 175 24.86 6.25 -1.01
N MET A 176 25.86 5.87 -0.23
CA MET A 176 27.27 5.97 -0.61
C MET A 176 27.60 5.09 -1.83
N GLU A 177 27.10 3.85 -1.88
CA GLU A 177 27.29 2.92 -3.01
C GLU A 177 26.74 3.47 -4.33
N TYR A 178 25.55 4.09 -4.31
CA TYR A 178 24.92 4.68 -5.51
C TYR A 178 25.36 6.12 -5.82
N SER A 179 26.18 6.74 -4.98
CA SER A 179 26.59 8.15 -5.15
C SER A 179 27.68 8.40 -6.20
N ASP A 180 28.28 7.33 -6.75
CA ASP A 180 29.43 7.37 -7.66
C ASP A 180 30.63 8.21 -7.19
N LEU A 181 30.72 8.49 -5.88
CA LEU A 181 31.76 9.35 -5.29
C LEU A 181 33.17 8.83 -5.55
N ASP A 182 33.37 7.51 -5.66
CA ASP A 182 34.66 6.92 -6.05
C ASP A 182 35.05 7.25 -7.50
N GLN A 183 34.08 7.34 -8.42
CA GLN A 183 34.34 7.78 -9.79
C GLN A 183 34.76 9.26 -9.81
N ILE A 184 34.03 10.11 -9.09
CA ILE A 184 34.31 11.55 -8.98
C ILE A 184 35.70 11.78 -8.34
N HIS A 185 36.00 11.08 -7.24
CA HIS A 185 37.28 11.14 -6.55
C HIS A 185 38.44 10.66 -7.43
N SER A 186 38.22 9.62 -8.25
CA SER A 186 39.18 9.12 -9.25
C SER A 186 39.46 10.17 -10.34
N ILE A 187 38.43 10.85 -10.84
CA ILE A 187 38.57 11.95 -11.82
C ILE A 187 39.38 13.10 -11.21
N ILE A 188 38.99 13.62 -10.04
CA ILE A 188 39.67 14.73 -9.36
C ILE A 188 41.16 14.40 -9.12
N ARG A 189 41.48 13.17 -8.67
CA ARG A 189 42.87 12.73 -8.47
C ARG A 189 43.70 12.64 -9.75
N ARG A 190 43.07 12.49 -10.92
CA ARG A 190 43.76 12.52 -12.22
C ARG A 190 44.00 13.96 -12.67
N THR A 191 42.98 14.82 -12.58
CA THR A 191 43.08 16.24 -12.97
C THR A 191 44.05 17.04 -12.10
N LEU A 192 44.20 16.72 -10.82
CA LEU A 192 45.17 17.39 -9.93
C LEU A 192 46.61 16.86 -10.07
N LYS A 193 46.87 15.93 -11.00
CA LYS A 193 48.20 15.35 -11.28
C LYS A 193 48.74 15.70 -12.68
N SER A 194 48.02 16.51 -13.45
CA SER A 194 48.40 17.05 -14.75
C SER A 194 48.71 18.54 -14.66
#